data_AF-A0A4U0RT52-F1
#
_entry.id   AF-A0A4U0RT52-F1
#
_cell.length_a   1.000
_cell.length_b   1.000
_cell.length_c   1.000
_cell.angle_alpha   90.00
_cell.angle_beta   90.00
_cell.angle_gamma   90.00
#
_symmetry.space_group_name_H-M   'P 1'
#
loop_
_entity.id
_entity.type
_entity.pdbx_description
1 polymer ?
#
loop_
_entity_poly.entity_id
_entity_poly.type
_entity_poly.pdbx_seq_one_letter_code
_entity_poly.pdbx_strand_id
1 'polypeptide(L)'
;MATHPVLTGMTRHALDQLTTDVRTLIDQVPTGQRPRHRKLAVESMIWAAVLDQRGLPCSLTAHLFRIGENQMRTLIKQVRPLLQQHGHHAEPLPIRLVDPSELAAYVMHATSTTG
;
A
#
# COMPACT_ATOMS: atom_id res chain seq x y z
N MET A 1 1.56 -11.10 1.17
CA MET A 1 2.43 -10.49 0.15
C MET A 1 2.45 -8.97 0.25
N ALA A 2 1.31 -8.26 0.18
CA ALA A 2 1.25 -6.79 0.21
C ALA A 2 1.91 -6.09 1.42
N THR A 3 2.02 -6.79 2.56
CA THR A 3 2.67 -6.29 3.79
C THR A 3 4.14 -6.71 3.93
N HIS A 4 4.74 -7.28 2.87
CA HIS A 4 6.10 -7.79 2.95
C HIS A 4 7.11 -6.63 3.06
N PRO A 5 8.10 -6.69 3.97
CA PRO A 5 9.03 -5.59 4.21
C PRO A 5 9.76 -5.09 2.96
N VAL A 6 10.11 -5.99 2.03
CA VAL A 6 10.78 -5.58 0.78
C VAL A 6 9.88 -4.78 -0.15
N LEU A 7 8.56 -5.00 -0.09
CA LEU A 7 7.60 -4.23 -0.88
C LEU A 7 7.27 -2.91 -0.20
N THR A 8 7.09 -2.91 1.12
CA THR A 8 6.69 -1.72 1.88
C THR A 8 7.85 -0.83 2.29
N GLY A 9 9.07 -1.36 2.31
CA GLY A 9 10.26 -0.68 2.84
C GLY A 9 10.32 -0.62 4.36
N MET A 10 9.43 -1.33 5.06
CA MET A 10 9.25 -1.19 6.49
C MET A 10 9.16 -2.55 7.17
N THR A 11 9.59 -2.62 8.43
CA THR A 11 9.28 -3.79 9.26
C THR A 11 7.77 -3.93 9.44
N ARG A 12 7.31 -5.14 9.78
CA ARG A 12 5.88 -5.35 10.06
C ARG A 12 5.36 -4.45 11.18
N HIS A 13 6.13 -4.32 12.26
CA HIS A 13 5.79 -3.43 13.37
C HIS A 13 5.67 -1.95 12.92
N ALA A 14 6.60 -1.46 12.10
CA ALA A 14 6.53 -0.09 11.59
C ALA A 14 5.32 0.12 10.66
N LEU A 15 4.99 -0.88 9.83
CA LEU A 15 3.78 -0.87 9.00
C LEU A 15 2.50 -0.84 9.84
N ASP A 16 2.43 -1.62 10.91
CA ASP A 16 1.28 -1.67 11.81
C ASP A 16 1.09 -0.34 12.55
N GLN A 17 2.18 0.29 13.00
CA GLN A 17 2.14 1.62 13.61
C GLN A 17 1.66 2.67 12.62
N LEU A 18 2.23 2.71 11.41
CA LEU A 18 1.78 3.62 10.34
C LEU A 18 0.29 3.42 10.03
N THR A 19 -0.14 2.16 9.96
CA THR A 19 -1.54 1.83 9.68
C THR A 19 -2.47 2.37 10.76
N THR A 20 -2.07 2.26 12.03
CA THR A 20 -2.81 2.81 13.17
C THR A 20 -2.92 4.33 13.08
N ASP A 21 -1.79 5.01 12.88
CA ASP A 21 -1.74 6.47 12.85
C ASP A 21 -2.57 7.05 11.68
N VAL A 22 -2.43 6.48 10.49
CA VAL A 22 -3.16 6.94 9.30
C VAL A 22 -4.64 6.62 9.41
N ARG A 23 -5.02 5.52 10.06
CA ARG A 23 -6.42 5.22 10.36
C ARG A 23 -7.03 6.30 11.25
N THR A 24 -6.31 6.76 12.28
CA THR A 24 -6.76 7.89 13.11
C THR A 24 -7.00 9.15 12.27
N LEU A 25 -6.13 9.43 11.29
CA LEU A 25 -6.35 10.55 10.36
C LEU A 25 -7.59 10.35 9.48
N ILE A 26 -7.81 9.14 8.96
CA ILE A 26 -9.02 8.79 8.18
C ILE A 26 -10.29 8.99 9.01
N ASP A 27 -10.26 8.62 10.29
CA ASP A 27 -11.42 8.76 11.18
C ASP A 27 -11.74 10.23 11.52
N GLN A 28 -10.79 11.14 11.33
CA GLN A 28 -10.99 12.58 11.44
C GLN A 28 -11.56 13.22 10.17
N VAL A 29 -11.45 12.56 9.00
CA VAL A 29 -12.02 13.06 7.74
C VAL A 29 -13.56 13.07 7.85
N PRO A 30 -14.27 14.09 7.31
CA PRO A 30 -15.73 14.10 7.29
C PRO A 30 -16.31 12.84 6.63
N THR A 31 -17.38 12.28 7.19
CA THR A 31 -17.94 10.97 6.80
C THR A 31 -18.19 10.80 5.30
N GLY A 32 -18.60 11.86 4.59
CA GLY A 32 -18.83 11.85 3.14
C GLY A 32 -17.57 11.89 2.27
N GLN A 33 -16.41 12.21 2.87
CA GLN A 33 -15.11 12.31 2.19
C GLN A 33 -14.17 11.17 2.60
N ARG A 34 -14.54 10.34 3.58
CA ARG A 34 -13.71 9.21 4.03
C ARG A 34 -13.47 8.23 2.88
N PRO A 35 -12.21 7.79 2.67
CA PRO A 35 -11.92 6.67 1.79
C PRO A 35 -12.74 5.45 2.21
N ARG A 36 -13.53 4.90 1.29
CA ARG A 36 -14.43 3.78 1.57
C ARG A 36 -14.48 2.83 0.38
N HIS A 37 -14.49 1.55 0.70
CA HIS A 37 -14.68 0.49 -0.27
C HIS A 37 -15.50 -0.64 0.33
N ARG A 38 -16.39 -1.24 -0.48
CA ARG A 38 -17.31 -2.28 0.01
C ARG A 38 -16.60 -3.56 0.47
N LYS A 39 -15.49 -3.91 -0.19
CA LYS A 39 -14.78 -5.19 0.03
C LYS A 39 -13.42 -5.05 0.71
N LEU A 40 -12.93 -3.83 0.89
CA LEU A 40 -11.54 -3.60 1.23
C LEU A 40 -11.47 -2.80 2.53
N ALA A 41 -10.77 -3.36 3.51
CA ALA A 41 -10.59 -2.77 4.82
C ALA A 41 -9.70 -1.52 4.74
N VAL A 42 -9.78 -0.65 5.74
CA VAL A 42 -9.02 0.63 5.78
C VAL A 42 -7.52 0.38 5.71
N GLU A 43 -7.05 -0.64 6.41
CA GLU A 43 -5.68 -1.11 6.46
C GLU A 43 -5.17 -1.44 5.05
N SER A 44 -5.96 -2.20 4.28
CA SER A 44 -5.62 -2.53 2.91
C SER A 44 -5.56 -1.29 1.99
N MET A 45 -6.37 -0.25 2.24
CA MET A 45 -6.30 1.01 1.50
C MET A 45 -5.00 1.75 1.80
N ILE A 46 -4.59 1.75 3.07
CA ILE A 46 -3.33 2.33 3.54
C ILE A 46 -2.15 1.60 2.91
N TRP A 47 -2.13 0.27 2.97
CA TRP A 47 -1.07 -0.55 2.38
C TRP A 47 -0.98 -0.33 0.86
N ALA A 48 -2.12 -0.23 0.16
CA ALA A 48 -2.12 0.07 -1.27
C ALA A 48 -1.47 1.42 -1.59
N ALA A 49 -1.73 2.45 -0.78
CA ALA A 49 -1.12 3.77 -0.95
C ALA A 49 0.38 3.77 -0.59
N VAL A 50 0.81 2.97 0.39
CA VAL A 50 2.24 2.73 0.65
C VAL A 50 2.90 2.09 -0.57
N LEU A 51 2.28 1.05 -1.16
CA LEU A 51 2.81 0.40 -2.36
C LEU A 51 2.84 1.34 -3.58
N ASP A 52 1.89 2.27 -3.70
CA ASP A 52 1.93 3.34 -4.72
C ASP A 52 3.15 4.26 -4.52
N GLN A 53 3.44 4.69 -3.29
CA GLN A 53 4.65 5.48 -2.99
C GLN A 53 5.93 4.72 -3.31
N ARG A 54 5.92 3.40 -3.09
CA ARG A 54 7.02 2.48 -3.45
C ARG A 54 7.18 2.28 -4.96
N GLY A 55 6.30 2.86 -5.77
CA GLY A 55 6.36 2.80 -7.23
C GLY A 55 5.75 1.54 -7.84
N LEU A 56 4.97 0.75 -7.07
CA LEU A 56 4.23 -0.36 -7.67
C LEU A 56 3.13 0.19 -8.60
N PRO A 57 3.01 -0.33 -9.84
CA PRO A 57 1.91 0.01 -10.72
C PRO A 57 0.54 -0.21 -10.08
N CYS A 58 -0.38 0.72 -10.32
CA CYS A 58 -1.76 0.63 -9.83
C CYS A 58 -2.45 -0.68 -10.27
N SER A 59 -2.12 -1.21 -11.45
CA SER A 59 -2.62 -2.51 -11.94
C SER A 59 -2.17 -3.67 -11.06
N LEU A 60 -0.90 -3.68 -10.61
CA LEU A 60 -0.38 -4.69 -9.69
C LEU A 60 -0.96 -4.55 -8.30
N THR A 61 -1.07 -3.33 -7.79
CA THR A 61 -1.72 -3.09 -6.50
C THR A 61 -3.18 -3.54 -6.56
N ALA A 62 -3.92 -3.21 -7.62
CA ALA A 62 -5.29 -3.68 -7.83
C ALA A 62 -5.39 -5.22 -7.90
N HIS A 63 -4.43 -5.87 -8.58
CA HIS A 63 -4.32 -7.32 -8.63
C HIS A 63 -4.11 -7.94 -7.23
N LEU A 64 -3.19 -7.40 -6.42
CA LEU A 64 -2.90 -7.87 -5.07
C LEU A 64 -4.13 -7.86 -4.16
N PHE A 65 -4.94 -6.80 -4.30
CA PHE A 65 -6.12 -6.59 -3.48
C PHE A 65 -7.42 -7.11 -4.10
N ARG A 66 -7.35 -7.68 -5.32
CA ARG A 66 -8.49 -8.25 -6.06
C ARG A 66 -9.66 -7.26 -6.24
N ILE A 67 -9.34 -6.02 -6.58
CA ILE A 67 -10.34 -4.99 -6.92
C ILE A 67 -10.04 -4.38 -8.29
N GLY A 68 -11.00 -3.64 -8.85
CA GLY A 68 -10.81 -2.98 -10.15
C GLY A 68 -9.78 -1.86 -10.08
N GLU A 69 -8.98 -1.70 -11.13
CA GLU A 69 -7.89 -0.70 -11.17
C GLU A 69 -8.41 0.74 -10.96
N ASN A 70 -9.54 1.09 -11.56
CA ASN A 70 -10.15 2.42 -11.38
C ASN A 70 -10.56 2.68 -9.92
N GLN A 71 -11.05 1.66 -9.22
CA GLN A 71 -11.39 1.76 -7.80
C GLN A 71 -10.11 1.92 -6.98
N MET A 72 -9.09 1.11 -7.26
CA MET A 72 -7.78 1.20 -6.60
C MET A 72 -7.17 2.59 -6.76
N ARG A 73 -7.18 3.14 -7.98
CA ARG A 73 -6.67 4.49 -8.28
C ARG A 73 -7.38 5.57 -7.47
N THR A 74 -8.70 5.47 -7.33
CA THR A 74 -9.48 6.39 -6.50
C THR A 74 -9.10 6.28 -5.03
N LEU A 75 -8.96 5.07 -4.51
CA LEU A 75 -8.56 4.85 -3.12
C LEU A 75 -7.17 5.40 -2.82
N ILE A 76 -6.19 5.12 -3.69
CA ILE A 76 -4.82 5.66 -3.58
C ILE A 76 -4.86 7.19 -3.56
N LYS A 77 -5.62 7.83 -4.47
CA LYS A 77 -5.75 9.30 -4.50
C LYS A 77 -6.32 9.88 -3.20
N GLN A 78 -7.22 9.16 -2.53
CA GLN A 78 -7.82 9.61 -1.28
C GLN A 78 -6.89 9.40 -0.07
N VAL A 79 -6.13 8.31 -0.04
CA VAL A 79 -5.29 7.95 1.12
C VAL A 79 -3.89 8.56 1.05
N ARG A 80 -3.32 8.73 -0.15
CA ARG A 80 -1.98 9.29 -0.34
C ARG A 80 -1.76 10.65 0.34
N PRO A 81 -2.70 11.62 0.31
CA PRO A 81 -2.56 12.87 1.04
C PRO A 81 -2.48 12.67 2.56
N LEU A 82 -3.16 11.65 3.11
CA LEU A 82 -3.13 11.35 4.54
C LEU A 82 -1.79 10.75 4.97
N LEU A 83 -1.17 9.93 4.12
CA LEU A 83 0.20 9.48 4.33
C LEU A 83 1.19 10.65 4.31
N GLN A 84 1.03 11.58 3.37
CA GLN A 84 1.86 12.79 3.30
C GLN A 84 1.64 13.70 4.52
N GLN A 85 0.41 13.85 4.99
CA GLN A 85 0.08 14.61 6.19
C GLN A 85 0.70 13.98 7.45
N HIS A 86 0.76 12.66 7.53
CA HIS A 86 1.49 11.94 8.58
C HIS A 86 3.01 12.14 8.49
N GLY A 87 3.52 12.55 7.32
CA GLY A 87 4.96 12.69 7.05
C GLY A 87 5.58 11.42 6.47
N HIS A 88 4.78 10.40 6.15
CA HIS A 88 5.28 9.17 5.55
C HIS A 88 5.56 9.34 4.06
N HIS A 89 6.83 9.12 3.72
CA HIS A 89 7.33 9.03 2.36
C HIS A 89 8.16 7.75 2.25
N ALA A 90 7.76 6.86 1.34
CA ALA A 90 8.51 5.65 1.05
C ALA A 90 9.49 5.87 -0.12
N GLU A 91 10.71 5.35 0.00
CA GLU A 91 11.64 5.29 -1.12
C GLU A 91 11.11 4.32 -2.20
N PRO A 92 11.17 4.68 -3.49
CA PRO A 92 10.79 3.80 -4.57
C PRO A 92 11.55 2.47 -4.54
N LEU A 93 10.92 1.40 -5.04
CA LEU A 93 11.62 0.14 -5.25
C LEU A 93 12.81 0.34 -6.20
N PRO A 94 13.94 -0.35 -5.97
CA PRO A 94 15.11 -0.27 -6.84
C PRO A 94 14.87 -0.93 -8.21
N ILE A 95 13.78 -1.70 -8.35
CA ILE A 95 13.39 -2.37 -9.58
C ILE A 95 11.96 -1.99 -9.96
N ARG A 96 11.68 -1.99 -11.27
CA ARG A 96 10.33 -1.80 -11.80
C ARG A 96 9.67 -3.16 -11.99
N LEU A 97 8.67 -3.45 -11.16
CA LEU A 97 7.84 -4.65 -11.27
C LEU A 97 6.64 -4.34 -12.16
N VAL A 98 6.42 -5.11 -13.22
CA VAL A 98 5.35 -4.86 -14.20
C VAL A 98 4.25 -5.92 -14.21
N ASP A 99 4.55 -7.15 -13.80
CA ASP A 99 3.56 -8.24 -13.75
C ASP A 99 3.54 -9.01 -12.40
N PRO A 100 2.47 -9.79 -12.13
CA PRO A 100 2.33 -10.51 -10.87
C PRO A 100 3.40 -11.58 -10.61
N SER A 101 3.95 -12.18 -11.67
CA SER A 101 4.98 -13.23 -11.57
C SER A 101 6.30 -12.63 -11.15
N GLU A 102 6.69 -11.49 -11.73
CA GLU A 102 7.88 -10.72 -11.31
C GLU A 102 7.77 -10.30 -9.85
N LEU A 103 6.59 -9.83 -9.44
CA LEU A 103 6.31 -9.45 -8.05
C LEU A 103 6.48 -10.63 -7.09
N ALA A 104 5.94 -11.80 -7.45
CA ALA A 104 6.08 -13.02 -6.65
C ALA A 104 7.55 -13.47 -6.57
N ALA A 105 8.26 -13.51 -7.71
CA ALA A 105 9.67 -13.84 -7.80
C ALA A 105 10.52 -12.92 -6.92
N TYR A 106 10.28 -11.60 -6.99
CA TYR A 106 11.00 -10.62 -6.18
C TYR A 106 10.83 -10.86 -4.69
N VAL A 107 9.60 -11.10 -4.23
CA VAL A 107 9.34 -11.39 -2.82
C VAL A 107 9.98 -12.71 -2.40
N MET A 108 9.89 -13.76 -3.22
CA MET A 108 10.52 -15.06 -2.92
C MET A 108 12.05 -14.95 -2.82
N HIS A 109 12.70 -14.26 -3.75
CA HIS A 109 14.16 -14.07 -3.69
C HIS A 109 14.58 -13.30 -2.45
N ALA A 110 13.84 -12.24 -2.10
CA ALA A 110 14.10 -11.49 -0.88
C ALA A 110 13.98 -12.35 0.39
N THR A 111 13.02 -13.27 0.45
CA THR A 111 12.88 -14.18 1.59
C THR A 111 14.03 -15.19 1.68
N SER A 112 14.60 -15.63 0.55
CA SER A 112 15.72 -16.57 0.52
C SER A 112 17.06 -15.94 0.88
N THR A 113 17.26 -14.65 0.62
CA THR A 113 18.49 -13.92 0.98
C THR A 113 18.54 -13.51 2.46
N THR A 114 17.40 -13.54 3.15
CA THR A 114 17.28 -13.16 4.57
C THR A 114 17.23 -14.38 5.51
N GLY A 115 17.44 -15.60 4.96
CA GLY A 115 17.40 -16.88 5.69
C GLY A 115 18.79 -17.41 6.03
#